data_AF-A0A1R7QG75-F1
#
_entry.id   AF-A0A1R7QG75-F1
#
_cell.length_a   1.000
_cell.length_b   1.000
_cell.length_c   1.000
_cell.angle_alpha   90.00
_cell.angle_beta   90.00
_cell.angle_gamma   90.00
#
_symmetry.space_group_name_H-M   'P 1'
#
loop_
_entity.id
_entity.type
_entity.pdbx_description
1 polymer ?
#
loop_
_entity_poly.entity_id
_entity_poly.type
_entity_poly.pdbx_seq_one_letter_code
_entity_poly.pdbx_strand_id
1 'polypeptide(L)'
;MKTTILTLSALALLSTTTFAETKPNVPAKEASQIFKAAGFAKTKHGWEGSCDTGEISTYKDLNGDGLKDAVISDYSTMCYGNTGVGYHIVAQQKNGNWKLIFENMGIHTFLKTKGKDGWPDIENGGPGFCFAVYRWNGQKYDVNRYEYNGKACTLDY
;
A
#
# COMPACT_ATOMS: atom_id res chain seq x y z
N MET A 1 -52.09 -28.53 41.40
CA MET A 1 -51.60 -27.28 40.77
C MET A 1 -50.40 -27.63 39.91
N LYS A 2 -50.45 -27.29 38.62
CA LYS A 2 -49.42 -27.57 37.60
C LYS A 2 -48.59 -26.31 37.39
N THR A 3 -47.27 -26.43 37.32
CA THR A 3 -46.40 -25.37 36.81
C THR A 3 -45.36 -26.01 35.91
N THR A 4 -45.50 -25.77 34.60
CA THR A 4 -44.56 -26.21 33.57
C THR A 4 -43.81 -24.97 33.11
N ILE A 5 -42.48 -24.97 33.29
CA ILE A 5 -41.59 -23.88 32.88
C ILE A 5 -41.16 -24.14 31.44
N LEU A 6 -41.43 -23.21 30.53
CA LEU A 6 -40.94 -23.19 29.16
C LEU A 6 -39.76 -22.23 29.06
N THR A 7 -38.57 -22.77 28.79
CA THR A 7 -37.36 -22.00 28.48
C THR A 7 -37.29 -21.72 26.98
N LEU A 8 -37.29 -20.44 26.61
CA LEU A 8 -37.06 -19.98 25.23
C LEU A 8 -35.56 -19.72 25.06
N SER A 9 -34.86 -20.56 24.29
CA SER A 9 -33.48 -20.32 23.88
C SER A 9 -33.47 -19.52 22.57
N ALA A 10 -33.06 -18.25 22.61
CA ALA A 10 -32.86 -17.43 21.43
C ALA A 10 -31.46 -17.70 20.84
N LEU A 11 -31.41 -18.22 19.62
CA LEU A 11 -30.18 -18.49 18.88
C LEU A 11 -29.76 -17.24 18.11
N ALA A 12 -28.71 -16.54 18.58
CA ALA A 12 -28.16 -15.37 17.88
C ALA A 12 -27.26 -15.82 16.72
N LEU A 13 -27.69 -15.57 15.48
CA LEU A 13 -26.87 -15.75 14.27
C LEU A 13 -25.86 -14.60 14.18
N LEU A 14 -24.59 -14.89 14.46
CA LEU A 14 -23.46 -13.99 14.21
C LEU A 14 -23.11 -14.03 12.71
N SER A 15 -23.55 -13.03 11.95
CA SER A 15 -23.13 -12.84 10.56
C SER A 15 -21.69 -12.34 10.50
N THR A 16 -20.74 -13.23 10.22
CA THR A 16 -19.36 -12.83 9.94
C THR A 16 -19.27 -12.26 8.52
N THR A 17 -19.21 -10.94 8.38
CA THR A 17 -18.86 -10.31 7.10
C THR A 17 -17.35 -10.47 6.89
N THR A 18 -16.94 -11.48 6.12
CA THR A 18 -15.60 -11.54 5.55
C THR A 18 -15.44 -10.41 4.54
N PHE A 19 -14.69 -9.37 4.88
CA PHE A 19 -14.20 -8.38 3.91
C PHE A 19 -13.11 -9.04 3.07
N ALA A 20 -13.46 -9.49 1.85
CA ALA A 20 -12.44 -9.74 0.84
C ALA A 20 -11.96 -8.40 0.31
N GLU A 21 -10.67 -8.07 0.49
CA GLU A 21 -10.07 -6.91 -0.18
C GLU A 21 -10.18 -7.14 -1.69
N THR A 22 -11.03 -6.34 -2.35
CA THR A 22 -11.19 -6.41 -3.80
C THR A 22 -9.93 -5.85 -4.45
N LYS A 23 -9.17 -6.74 -5.10
CA LYS A 23 -8.05 -6.36 -5.98
C LYS A 23 -8.48 -5.23 -6.93
N PRO A 24 -7.65 -4.19 -7.13
CA PRO A 24 -7.99 -3.12 -8.05
C PRO A 24 -8.22 -3.64 -9.47
N ASN A 25 -9.26 -3.12 -10.12
CA ASN A 25 -9.51 -3.39 -11.53
C ASN A 25 -8.59 -2.53 -12.41
N VAL A 26 -7.51 -3.13 -12.91
CA VAL A 26 -6.52 -2.46 -13.76
C VAL A 26 -6.59 -3.05 -15.18
N PRO A 27 -6.76 -2.22 -16.23
CA PRO A 27 -6.70 -2.71 -17.61
C PRO A 27 -5.37 -3.42 -17.89
N ALA A 28 -5.40 -4.58 -18.56
CA ALA A 28 -4.20 -5.42 -18.76
C ALA A 28 -3.04 -4.69 -19.46
N LYS A 29 -3.36 -3.80 -20.41
CA LYS A 29 -2.36 -2.95 -21.07
C LYS A 29 -1.68 -2.01 -20.09
N GLU A 30 -2.45 -1.36 -19.21
CA GLU A 30 -1.92 -0.45 -18.21
C GLU A 30 -1.13 -1.18 -17.13
N ALA A 31 -1.63 -2.33 -16.65
CA ALA A 31 -0.90 -3.16 -15.71
C ALA A 31 0.51 -3.50 -16.23
N SER A 32 0.63 -3.86 -17.51
CA SER A 32 1.93 -4.11 -18.16
C SER A 32 2.85 -2.89 -18.16
N GLN A 33 2.34 -1.69 -18.36
CA GLN A 33 3.12 -0.46 -18.34
C GLN A 33 3.53 -0.07 -16.91
N ILE A 34 2.63 -0.23 -15.94
CA ILE A 34 2.86 -0.03 -14.51
C ILE A 34 4.02 -0.90 -14.02
N PHE A 35 3.95 -2.21 -14.27
CA PHE A 35 5.01 -3.15 -13.86
C PHE A 35 6.35 -2.82 -14.52
N LYS A 36 6.36 -2.57 -15.84
CA LYS A 36 7.60 -2.19 -16.55
C LYS A 36 8.21 -0.90 -16.01
N ALA A 37 7.39 0.09 -15.66
CA ALA A 37 7.87 1.36 -15.10
C ALA A 37 8.52 1.17 -13.72
N ALA A 38 8.08 0.18 -12.94
CA ALA A 38 8.69 -0.22 -11.68
C ALA A 38 9.83 -1.24 -11.83
N GLY A 39 10.24 -1.59 -13.06
CA GLY A 39 11.35 -2.52 -13.30
C GLY A 39 10.99 -4.02 -13.24
N PHE A 40 9.71 -4.37 -13.15
CA PHE A 40 9.26 -5.77 -13.14
C PHE A 40 9.26 -6.35 -14.55
N ALA A 41 9.61 -7.63 -14.65
CA ALA A 41 9.62 -8.40 -15.90
C ALA A 41 8.46 -9.40 -15.95
N LYS A 42 7.84 -9.56 -17.13
CA LYS A 42 6.80 -10.58 -17.31
C LYS A 42 7.44 -11.95 -17.44
N THR A 43 7.07 -12.88 -16.57
CA THR A 43 7.51 -14.28 -16.62
C THR A 43 6.32 -15.23 -16.61
N LYS A 44 6.59 -16.55 -16.56
CA LYS A 44 5.55 -17.57 -16.46
C LYS A 44 4.80 -17.56 -15.12
N HIS A 45 5.40 -16.96 -14.08
CA HIS A 45 4.84 -16.91 -12.73
C HIS A 45 4.07 -15.62 -12.44
N GLY A 46 4.32 -14.56 -13.21
CA GLY A 46 3.68 -13.27 -12.94
C GLY A 46 4.46 -12.12 -13.54
N TRP A 47 4.44 -11.01 -12.82
CA TRP A 47 5.37 -9.90 -13.03
C TRP A 47 6.37 -9.98 -11.89
N GLU A 48 7.61 -10.37 -12.18
CA GLU A 48 8.64 -10.59 -11.15
C GLU A 48 9.57 -9.39 -11.08
N GLY A 49 9.79 -8.91 -9.84
CA GLY A 49 10.77 -7.88 -9.51
C GLY A 49 12.07 -8.52 -9.03
N SER A 50 12.90 -7.74 -8.34
CA SER A 50 14.15 -8.27 -7.76
C SER A 50 13.93 -9.20 -6.57
N CYS A 51 12.78 -9.10 -5.88
CA CYS A 51 12.53 -9.81 -4.63
C CYS A 51 11.47 -10.90 -4.77
N ASP A 52 10.31 -10.61 -5.37
CA ASP A 52 9.28 -11.62 -5.68
C ASP A 52 8.34 -11.14 -6.83
N THR A 53 7.27 -11.89 -7.06
CA THR A 53 6.15 -11.51 -7.92
C THR A 53 5.40 -10.31 -7.32
N GLY A 54 5.33 -9.23 -8.10
CA GLY A 54 4.62 -8.02 -7.72
C GLY A 54 3.10 -8.10 -7.95
N GLU A 55 2.36 -7.46 -7.07
CA GLU A 55 0.92 -7.25 -7.17
C GLU A 55 0.58 -5.77 -7.14
N ILE A 56 -0.28 -5.31 -8.05
CA ILE A 56 -0.84 -3.96 -7.99
C ILE A 56 -1.87 -3.93 -6.85
N SER A 57 -1.52 -3.29 -5.74
CA SER A 57 -2.35 -3.17 -4.54
C SER A 57 -3.20 -1.89 -4.55
N THR A 58 -2.78 -0.86 -5.29
CA THR A 58 -3.52 0.39 -5.46
C THR A 58 -3.53 0.80 -6.93
N TYR A 59 -4.67 1.33 -7.39
CA TYR A 59 -4.81 1.95 -8.71
C TYR A 59 -5.86 3.07 -8.67
N LYS A 60 -5.40 4.31 -8.44
CA LYS A 60 -6.23 5.52 -8.29
C LYS A 60 -5.38 6.77 -8.42
N ASP A 61 -6.02 7.93 -8.54
CA ASP A 61 -5.34 9.22 -8.47
C ASP A 61 -4.96 9.51 -7.00
N LEU A 62 -3.66 9.55 -6.67
CA LEU A 62 -3.15 9.79 -5.32
C LEU A 62 -2.89 11.27 -5.06
N ASN A 63 -2.42 12.01 -6.06
CA ASN A 63 -2.00 13.41 -5.90
C ASN A 63 -3.11 14.43 -6.25
N GLY A 64 -4.15 14.01 -6.97
CA GLY A 64 -5.28 14.82 -7.40
C GLY A 64 -5.06 15.54 -8.73
N ASP A 65 -4.14 15.07 -9.59
CA ASP A 65 -3.84 15.69 -10.88
C ASP A 65 -4.73 15.19 -12.04
N GLY A 66 -5.64 14.25 -11.76
CA GLY A 66 -6.55 13.65 -12.73
C GLY A 66 -5.98 12.45 -13.49
N LEU A 67 -4.74 12.06 -13.24
CA LEU A 67 -4.10 10.86 -13.78
C LEU A 67 -4.12 9.71 -12.77
N LYS A 68 -3.89 8.49 -13.23
CA LYS A 68 -3.85 7.32 -12.35
C LYS A 68 -2.44 7.08 -11.81
N ASP A 69 -2.38 6.67 -10.56
CA ASP A 69 -1.19 6.17 -9.90
C ASP A 69 -1.41 4.73 -9.47
N ALA A 70 -0.32 3.99 -9.32
CA ALA A 70 -0.37 2.62 -8.85
C ALA A 70 0.69 2.34 -7.79
N VAL A 71 0.34 1.44 -6.88
CA VAL A 71 1.30 0.83 -5.97
C VAL A 71 1.44 -0.64 -6.33
N ILE A 72 2.68 -1.08 -6.51
CA ILE A 72 3.04 -2.49 -6.62
C ILE A 72 3.64 -2.90 -5.29
N SER A 73 3.24 -4.05 -4.76
CA SER A 73 3.85 -4.67 -3.57
C SER A 73 4.33 -6.07 -3.90
N ASP A 74 5.46 -6.46 -3.35
CA ASP A 74 6.03 -7.80 -3.40
C ASP A 74 6.53 -8.22 -2.02
N TYR A 75 6.66 -9.53 -1.81
CA TYR A 75 6.77 -10.10 -0.46
C TYR A 75 7.93 -11.07 -0.38
N SER A 76 8.89 -10.80 0.49
CA SER A 76 10.05 -11.66 0.67
C SER A 76 10.74 -11.31 1.98
N THR A 77 10.73 -12.22 2.95
CA THR A 77 11.52 -12.05 4.18
C THR A 77 13.03 -12.13 3.91
N MET A 78 13.43 -12.80 2.82
CA MET A 78 14.83 -12.83 2.37
C MET A 78 15.28 -11.46 1.84
N CYS A 79 14.41 -10.74 1.12
CA CYS A 79 14.75 -9.44 0.55
C CYS A 79 14.53 -8.28 1.53
N TYR A 80 13.42 -8.33 2.28
CA TYR A 80 12.89 -7.22 3.08
C TYR A 80 13.01 -7.45 4.59
N GLY A 81 13.79 -8.46 4.99
CA GLY A 81 14.01 -8.80 6.39
C GLY A 81 12.71 -9.01 7.16
N ASN A 82 12.67 -8.50 8.40
CA ASN A 82 11.54 -8.69 9.30
C ASN A 82 10.26 -7.97 8.84
N THR A 83 10.36 -6.97 7.97
CA THR A 83 9.18 -6.31 7.39
C THR A 83 8.51 -7.20 6.36
N GLY A 84 9.30 -7.94 5.57
CA GLY A 84 8.81 -8.94 4.63
C GLY A 84 8.12 -8.38 3.38
N VAL A 85 8.04 -7.06 3.21
CA VAL A 85 7.37 -6.40 2.08
C VAL A 85 8.15 -5.21 1.54
N GLY A 86 8.12 -5.07 0.22
CA GLY A 86 8.53 -3.89 -0.51
C GLY A 86 7.35 -3.28 -1.27
N TYR A 87 7.51 -2.03 -1.68
CA TYR A 87 6.54 -1.38 -2.55
C TYR A 87 7.19 -0.39 -3.50
N HIS A 88 6.54 -0.20 -4.65
CA HIS A 88 6.88 0.73 -5.69
C HIS A 88 5.67 1.58 -6.02
N ILE A 89 5.83 2.89 -6.05
CA ILE A 89 4.81 3.85 -6.47
C ILE A 89 5.17 4.34 -7.87
N VAL A 90 4.26 4.11 -8.81
CA VAL A 90 4.37 4.60 -10.18
C VAL A 90 3.24 5.57 -10.48
N ALA A 91 3.56 6.64 -11.19
CA ALA A 91 2.61 7.67 -11.58
C ALA A 91 2.47 7.74 -13.10
N GLN A 92 1.25 7.81 -13.59
CA GLN A 92 1.00 8.12 -14.99
C GLN A 92 1.39 9.57 -15.27
N GLN A 93 2.06 9.79 -16.40
CA GLN A 93 2.53 11.08 -16.85
C GLN A 93 1.56 11.62 -17.91
N LYS A 94 1.56 12.94 -18.15
CA LYS A 94 0.68 13.60 -19.13
C LYS A 94 0.80 13.06 -20.56
N ASN A 95 1.93 12.44 -20.90
CA ASN A 95 2.16 11.80 -22.20
C ASN A 95 1.66 10.34 -22.25
N GLY A 96 0.99 9.85 -21.20
CA GLY A 96 0.48 8.48 -21.08
C GLY A 96 1.52 7.45 -20.65
N ASN A 97 2.79 7.82 -20.49
CA ASN A 97 3.81 6.93 -19.96
C ASN A 97 3.70 6.82 -18.45
N TRP A 98 4.25 5.75 -17.88
CA TRP A 98 4.32 5.54 -16.44
C TRP A 98 5.75 5.77 -15.95
N LYS A 99 5.90 6.32 -14.76
CA LYS A 99 7.20 6.62 -14.16
C LYS A 99 7.23 6.17 -12.70
N LEU A 100 8.28 5.46 -12.30
CA LEU A 100 8.58 5.21 -10.89
C LEU A 100 8.92 6.53 -10.20
N ILE A 101 8.21 6.83 -9.12
CA ILE A 101 8.40 8.06 -8.34
C ILE A 101 8.91 7.78 -6.93
N PHE A 102 8.71 6.57 -6.43
CA PHE A 102 9.19 6.14 -5.13
C PHE A 102 9.21 4.62 -5.04
N GLU A 103 10.17 4.08 -4.30
CA GLU A 103 10.19 2.69 -3.89
C GLU A 103 10.85 2.60 -2.52
N ASN A 104 10.38 1.65 -1.70
CA ASN A 104 10.98 1.40 -0.40
C ASN A 104 10.63 0.01 0.11
N MET A 105 11.41 -0.45 1.08
CA MET A 105 11.05 -1.56 1.94
C MET A 105 10.16 -1.03 3.06
N GLY A 106 8.99 -1.63 3.28
CA GLY A 106 8.05 -1.17 4.29
C GLY A 106 6.59 -1.39 3.94
N ILE A 107 5.73 -1.11 4.92
CA ILE A 107 4.28 -1.05 4.73
C ILE A 107 3.89 0.41 4.58
N HIS A 108 3.55 0.84 3.36
CA HIS A 108 3.17 2.21 3.09
C HIS A 108 1.79 2.55 3.68
N THR A 109 1.68 3.70 4.33
CA THR A 109 0.39 4.32 4.67
C THR A 109 0.35 5.73 4.11
N PHE A 110 -0.62 6.01 3.24
CA PHE A 110 -0.85 7.37 2.73
C PHE A 110 -1.55 8.22 3.79
N LEU A 111 -0.86 9.27 4.23
CA LEU A 111 -1.37 10.20 5.21
C LEU A 111 -2.25 11.28 4.57
N LYS A 112 -3.04 11.98 5.39
CA LYS A 112 -3.86 13.11 4.94
C LYS A 112 -3.03 14.35 4.61
N THR A 113 -1.86 14.49 5.23
CA THR A 113 -0.92 15.58 4.93
C THR A 113 -0.31 15.37 3.56
N LYS A 114 0.02 16.47 2.88
CA LYS A 114 0.54 16.45 1.51
C LYS A 114 1.84 17.23 1.40
N GLY A 115 2.71 16.76 0.51
CA GLY A 115 3.86 17.49 0.01
C GLY A 115 3.50 18.39 -1.17
N LYS A 116 4.50 18.69 -1.99
CA LYS A 116 4.33 19.46 -3.22
C LYS A 116 3.46 18.68 -4.22
N ASP A 117 2.84 19.39 -5.17
CA ASP A 117 2.05 18.82 -6.28
C ASP A 117 0.89 17.91 -5.83
N GLY A 118 0.45 18.02 -4.57
CA GLY A 118 -0.70 17.28 -4.04
C GLY A 118 -0.41 15.86 -3.57
N TRP A 119 0.84 15.40 -3.68
CA TRP A 119 1.27 14.06 -3.25
C TRP A 119 1.08 13.85 -1.75
N PRO A 120 0.43 12.76 -1.30
CA PRO A 120 0.31 12.44 0.11
C PRO A 120 1.69 12.16 0.73
N ASP A 121 1.85 12.56 2.00
CA ASP A 121 2.96 12.03 2.79
C ASP A 121 2.78 10.51 2.98
N ILE A 122 3.89 9.79 3.08
CA ILE A 122 3.90 8.33 3.21
C ILE A 122 4.56 7.97 4.54
N GLU A 123 3.81 7.42 5.49
CA GLU A 123 4.41 6.72 6.63
C GLU A 123 4.91 5.36 6.15
N ASN A 124 6.18 5.06 6.40
CA ASN A 124 6.82 3.80 6.03
C ASN A 124 6.89 2.86 7.24
N GLY A 125 5.84 2.08 7.42
CA GLY A 125 5.66 1.18 8.54
C GLY A 125 6.45 -0.14 8.43
N GLY A 126 6.27 -0.97 9.44
CA GLY A 126 6.91 -2.27 9.61
C GLY A 126 6.95 -2.63 11.11
N PRO A 127 7.76 -3.60 11.52
CA PRO A 127 8.02 -3.85 12.94
C PRO A 127 8.62 -2.60 13.62
N GLY A 128 8.04 -2.14 14.72
CA GLY A 128 8.54 -1.00 15.49
C GLY A 128 7.46 -0.01 15.93
N PHE A 129 7.90 1.13 16.46
CA PHE A 129 7.04 2.18 17.03
C PHE A 129 7.50 3.60 16.65
N CYS A 130 8.31 3.73 15.60
CA CYS A 130 8.75 5.02 15.08
C CYS A 130 9.12 4.88 13.61
N PHE A 131 8.33 5.51 12.74
CA PHE A 131 8.40 5.29 11.30
C PHE A 131 8.76 6.57 10.57
N ALA A 132 9.57 6.44 9.53
CA ALA A 132 9.88 7.57 8.66
C ALA A 132 8.63 7.98 7.88
N VAL A 133 8.34 9.28 7.89
CA VAL A 133 7.36 9.88 7.00
C VAL A 133 8.09 10.54 5.86
N TYR A 134 7.83 10.07 4.65
CA TYR A 134 8.37 10.62 3.42
C TYR A 134 7.43 11.70 2.87
N ARG A 135 8.01 12.80 2.40
CA ARG A 135 7.29 13.89 1.74
C ARG A 135 7.87 14.17 0.36
N TRP A 136 6.98 14.33 -0.62
CA TRP A 136 7.35 14.78 -1.96
C TRP A 136 7.81 16.24 -1.95
N ASN A 137 9.02 16.48 -2.44
CA ASN A 137 9.63 17.81 -2.51
C ASN A 137 9.45 18.53 -3.87
N GLY A 138 8.80 17.88 -4.84
CA GLY A 138 8.70 18.33 -6.24
C GLY A 138 9.53 17.49 -7.23
N GLN A 139 10.42 16.64 -6.72
CA GLN A 139 11.33 15.82 -7.53
C GLN A 139 11.45 14.39 -7.02
N LYS A 140 11.46 14.22 -5.69
CA LYS A 140 11.54 12.93 -5.00
C LYS A 140 10.87 12.98 -3.64
N TYR A 141 10.60 11.81 -3.08
CA TYR A 141 10.25 11.65 -1.67
C TYR A 141 11.53 11.64 -0.82
N ASP A 142 11.60 12.54 0.17
CA ASP A 142 12.65 12.56 1.18
C ASP A 142 12.03 12.39 2.57
N VAL A 143 12.82 11.89 3.53
CA VAL A 143 12.38 11.82 4.94
C VAL A 143 12.08 13.23 5.43
N ASN A 144 10.85 13.44 5.89
CA ASN A 144 10.37 14.71 6.42
C ASN A 144 10.39 14.74 7.95
N ARG A 145 9.96 13.64 8.58
CA ARG A 145 9.85 13.50 10.03
C ARG A 145 9.75 12.01 10.39
N TYR A 146 9.72 11.73 11.68
CA TYR A 146 9.39 10.42 12.21
C TYR A 146 8.14 10.50 13.07
N GLU A 147 7.23 9.55 12.89
CA GLU A 147 6.01 9.48 13.69
C GLU A 147 5.56 8.04 13.95
N TYR A 148 4.66 7.89 14.93
CA TYR A 148 3.91 6.68 15.19
C TYR A 148 2.52 7.05 15.68
N ASN A 149 1.48 6.53 15.01
CA ASN A 149 0.08 6.89 15.28
C ASN A 149 -0.14 8.42 15.28
N GLY A 150 0.50 9.12 14.33
CA GLY A 150 0.40 10.58 14.18
C GLY A 150 1.10 11.40 15.26
N LYS A 151 1.93 10.78 16.12
CA LYS A 151 2.73 11.47 17.14
C LYS A 151 4.20 11.43 16.76
N ALA A 152 4.90 12.56 16.91
CA ALA A 152 6.34 12.62 16.69
C ALA A 152 7.08 11.62 17.60
N CYS A 153 8.13 11.01 17.06
CA CYS A 153 9.01 10.08 17.76
C CYS A 153 10.45 10.29 17.31
N THR A 154 11.40 9.71 18.05
CA THR A 154 12.82 9.72 17.72
C THR A 154 13.33 8.29 17.58
N LEU A 155 14.30 8.10 16.70
CA LEU A 155 15.07 6.86 16.64
C LEU A 155 16.16 6.96 17.72
N ASP A 156 15.98 6.22 18.80
CA ASP A 156 17.02 6.06 19.81
C ASP A 156 18.03 5.04 19.25
N TYR A 157 19.22 5.51 18.88
CA TYR A 157 20.31 4.68 18.34
C TYR A 157 21.26 4.22 19.45
#